data_AF-A0A7Y2DDT3-F1
#
_entry.id   AF-A0A7Y2DDT3-F1
#
_cell.length_a   1.000
_cell.length_b   1.000
_cell.length_c   1.000
_cell.angle_alpha   90.00
_cell.angle_beta   90.00
_cell.angle_gamma   90.00
#
_symmetry.space_group_name_H-M   'P 1'
#
loop_
_entity.id
_entity.type
_entity.pdbx_description
1 polymer ?
#
loop_
_entity_poly.entity_id
_entity_poly.type
_entity_poly.pdbx_seq_one_letter_code
_entity_poly.pdbx_strand_id
1 'polypeptide(L)' 'MAKKEKYYTVWKGKRPGIYTTWEDCKSAITGYKGAQYKSFTTFAAAKKAYNGNYEEYKGKKKGE' A
#
# COMPACT_ATOMS: atom_id res chain seq x y z
N MET A 1 -4.81 12.61 21.49
CA MET A 1 -5.48 12.51 20.17
C MET A 1 -4.62 11.63 19.26
N ALA A 2 -4.91 10.33 19.17
CA ALA A 2 -4.07 9.41 18.40
C ALA A 2 -4.41 9.55 16.90
N LYS A 3 -3.59 10.29 16.17
CA LYS A 3 -3.66 10.37 14.70
C LYS A 3 -3.47 8.94 14.19
N LYS A 4 -4.53 8.35 13.64
CA LYS A 4 -4.52 6.98 13.13
C LYS A 4 -3.58 6.95 11.92
N GLU A 5 -2.30 6.67 12.17
CA GLU A 5 -1.26 6.63 11.16
C GLU A 5 -1.61 5.54 10.15
N LYS A 6 -1.80 5.95 8.90
CA LYS A 6 -2.05 5.03 7.78
C LYS A 6 -0.76 4.90 7.00
N TYR A 7 -0.37 3.67 6.76
CA TYR A 7 0.81 3.31 5.99
C TYR A 7 0.38 2.85 4.60
N TYR A 8 0.80 3.55 3.58
CA TYR A 8 0.47 3.30 2.19
C TYR A 8 1.62 2.55 1.53
N THR A 9 1.42 1.29 1.23
CA THR A 9 2.39 0.50 0.48
C THR A 9 2.05 0.57 -1.00
N VAL A 10 3.02 0.95 -1.82
CA VAL A 10 2.95 0.98 -3.28
C VAL A 10 3.88 -0.11 -3.81
N TRP A 11 3.31 -1.13 -4.44
CA TRP A 11 4.06 -2.19 -5.11
C TRP A 11 4.33 -1.86 -6.57
N LYS A 12 3.37 -1.22 -7.24
CA LYS A 12 3.48 -0.80 -8.63
C LYS A 12 3.01 0.64 -8.76
N GLY A 13 3.84 1.50 -9.31
CA GLY A 13 3.58 2.92 -9.46
C GLY A 13 4.81 3.60 -10.06
N LYS A 14 4.78 4.93 -10.13
CA LYS A 14 5.99 5.71 -10.45
C LYS A 14 7.07 5.55 -9.40
N ARG A 15 6.68 5.47 -8.12
CA ARG A 15 7.60 5.29 -7.00
C ARG A 15 7.09 4.19 -6.05
N PRO A 16 7.47 2.92 -6.25
CA PRO A 16 7.17 1.86 -5.29
C PRO A 16 7.89 2.13 -3.96
N GLY A 17 7.20 1.87 -2.86
CA GLY A 17 7.68 2.19 -1.52
C GLY A 17 6.58 2.18 -0.46
N ILE A 18 6.95 2.43 0.79
CA ILE A 18 6.03 2.56 1.92
C ILE A 18 5.99 4.03 2.33
N TYR A 19 4.81 4.63 2.24
CA TYR A 19 4.56 6.03 2.59
C TYR A 19 3.70 6.12 3.84
N THR A 20 3.93 7.13 4.65
CA THR A 20 3.10 7.42 5.84
C THR A 20 2.04 8.49 5.57
N THR A 21 2.09 9.10 4.38
CA THR A 21 1.21 10.18 3.96
C THR A 21 0.52 9.84 2.64
N TRP A 22 -0.74 10.27 2.52
CA TRP A 22 -1.51 10.09 1.29
C TRP A 22 -0.96 10.95 0.15
N GLU A 23 -0.45 12.15 0.43
CA GLU A 23 0.08 13.05 -0.60
C GLU A 23 1.25 12.44 -1.36
N ASP A 24 2.20 11.82 -0.63
CA ASP A 24 3.33 11.14 -1.25
C ASP A 24 2.86 9.90 -2.03
N CYS A 25 2.01 9.07 -1.41
CA CYS A 25 1.38 7.93 -2.08
C CYS A 25 0.66 8.34 -3.38
N LYS A 26 -0.11 9.44 -3.36
CA LYS A 26 -0.84 9.97 -4.51
C LYS A 26 0.14 10.37 -5.61
N SER A 27 1.22 11.07 -5.28
CA SER A 27 2.27 11.45 -6.24
C SER A 27 3.00 10.21 -6.81
N ALA A 28 3.17 9.17 -5.99
CA ALA A 28 3.79 7.91 -6.38
C ALA A 28 2.94 7.06 -7.33
N ILE A 29 1.60 7.18 -7.29
CA ILE A 29 0.69 6.43 -8.18
C ILE A 29 0.09 7.28 -9.30
N THR A 30 0.15 8.61 -9.20
CA THR A 30 -0.51 9.51 -10.16
C THR A 30 0.13 9.42 -11.55
N GLY A 31 -0.71 9.16 -12.55
CA GLY A 31 -0.29 8.96 -13.94
C GLY A 31 0.29 7.57 -14.24
N TYR A 32 0.20 6.59 -13.33
CA TYR A 32 0.61 5.21 -13.60
C TYR A 32 -0.62 4.31 -13.83
N LYS A 33 -0.75 3.77 -15.04
CA LYS A 33 -1.85 2.86 -15.42
C LYS A 33 -1.60 1.49 -14.79
N GLY A 34 -2.50 1.04 -13.91
CA GLY A 34 -2.34 -0.22 -13.18
C GLY A 34 -1.50 -0.09 -11.89
N ALA A 35 -1.52 1.08 -11.24
CA ALA A 35 -0.86 1.26 -9.96
C ALA A 35 -1.43 0.30 -8.91
N GLN A 36 -0.55 -0.40 -8.20
CA GLN A 36 -0.89 -1.34 -7.14
C GLN A 36 -0.42 -0.73 -5.82
N TYR A 37 -1.39 -0.33 -5.01
CA TYR A 37 -1.15 0.25 -3.69
C TYR A 37 -2.20 -0.26 -2.69
N LYS A 38 -1.90 -0.19 -1.40
CA LYS A 38 -2.80 -0.56 -0.31
C LYS A 38 -2.44 0.20 0.96
N SER A 39 -3.46 0.57 1.71
CA SER A 39 -3.29 1.18 3.02
C SER A 39 -3.34 0.12 4.13
N PHE A 40 -2.49 0.31 5.12
CA PHE A 40 -2.36 -0.51 6.31
C PHE A 40 -2.45 0.38 7.55
N THR A 41 -2.92 -0.21 8.64
CA THR A 41 -3.00 0.44 9.96
C THR A 41 -1.69 0.35 10.74
N THR A 42 -0.73 -0.47 10.30
CA THR A 42 0.57 -0.65 10.99
C THR A 42 1.74 -0.69 10.00
N PHE A 43 2.87 -0.14 10.42
CA PHE A 43 4.12 -0.16 9.66
C PHE A 43 4.59 -1.59 9.40
N ALA A 44 4.46 -2.48 10.39
CA ALA A 44 4.84 -3.89 10.25
C ALA A 44 4.01 -4.59 9.17
N ALA A 45 2.69 -4.35 9.12
CA ALA A 45 1.85 -4.91 8.06
C ALA A 45 2.24 -4.34 6.69
N ALA A 46 2.48 -3.03 6.58
CA ALA A 46 2.94 -2.39 5.35
C ALA A 46 4.29 -2.94 4.87
N LYS A 47 5.29 -3.07 5.76
CA LYS A 47 6.61 -3.62 5.45
C LYS A 47 6.55 -5.08 5.03
N LYS A 48 5.71 -5.87 5.71
CA LYS A 48 5.46 -7.27 5.36
C LYS A 48 4.75 -7.38 4.02
N ALA A 49 3.78 -6.52 3.75
CA ALA A 49 3.12 -6.41 2.46
C ALA A 49 4.10 -6.07 1.34
N TYR A 50 4.97 -5.09 1.55
CA TYR A 50 5.97 -4.67 0.59
C TYR A 50 7.03 -5.75 0.30
N ASN A 51 7.49 -6.47 1.33
CA ASN A 51 8.42 -7.60 1.16
C ASN A 51 7.74 -8.86 0.63
N GLY A 52 6.45 -9.03 0.91
CA GLY A 52 5.64 -10.14 0.44
C GLY A 52 5.03 -9.88 -0.94
N ASN A 53 4.28 -10.86 -1.43
CA ASN A 53 3.58 -10.71 -2.69
C ASN A 53 2.26 -9.93 -2.47
N TYR A 54 2.08 -8.82 -3.20
CA TYR A 54 0.81 -8.07 -3.23
C TYR A 54 -0.39 -8.97 -3.52
N GLU A 55 -0.20 -10.03 -4.31
CA GLU A 55 -1.25 -10.96 -4.69
C GLU A 55 -1.90 -11.65 -3.48
N GLU A 56 -1.12 -11.98 -2.46
CA GLU A 56 -1.63 -12.54 -1.20
C GLU A 56 -2.46 -11.52 -0.40
N TYR A 57 -2.16 -10.23 -0.57
CA TYR A 57 -2.92 -9.14 0.03
C TYR A 57 -4.10 -8.67 -0.83
N LYS A 58 -4.07 -8.85 -2.16
CA LYS A 58 -5.11 -8.42 -3.10
C LYS A 58 -6.19 -9.49 -3.28
N GLY A 59 -5.91 -10.74 -2.96
CA GLY A 59 -6.79 -11.88 -3.24
C GLY A 59 -6.98 -12.84 -2.06
N LYS A 60 -7.86 -12.49 -1.12
CA LYS A 60 -8.75 -13.49 -0.49
C LYS A 60 -10.17 -12.94 -0.55
N LYS A 61 -10.79 -13.04 -1.72
CA LYS A 61 -12.24 -13.22 -1.76
C LYS A 61 -12.45 -14.65 -1.25
N LYS A 62 -12.86 -14.78 0.02
CA LYS A 62 -13.29 -16.04 0.61
C LYS A 62 -14.51 -16.48 -0.21
N GLY A 63 -14.29 -17.37 -1.16
CA GLY A 63 -15.33 -18.18 -1.78
C GLY A 63 -15.42 -19.44 -0.95
N GLU A 64 -16.51 -19.55 -0.21
CA GLU A 64 -17.10 -20.81 0.25
C GLU A 64 -18.50 -20.85 -0.38
#